data_AF-A0A8T1VRX4-F1
#
_entry.id   AF-A0A8T1VRX4-F1
#
_cell.length_a   1.000
_cell.length_b   1.000
_cell.length_c   1.000
_cell.angle_alpha   90.00
_cell.angle_beta   90.00
_cell.angle_gamma   90.00
#
_symmetry.space_group_name_H-M   'P 1'
#
loop_
_entity.id
_entity.type
_entity.pdbx_description
1 polymer ?
#
loop_
_entity_poly.entity_id
_entity_poly.type
_entity_poly.pdbx_seq_one_letter_code
_entity_poly.pdbx_strand_id
1 'polypeptide(L)'
;MTSTAPDQETEHRTDDECVANSSPNRLYTCLSRLLSVWTSLQVSYYGGKYSIERSLALDEYRRRTSLSRVILVCIGTPLPMVALVILQELLPLQDPADGWAANYGFWLRLLMLSAVTANTFLTQGTFMVNGFVLSWRQLAVFITTLSLIHTAASMTVSSTLFFPIPFFYITMTPSFYIPLFTLLCVLLGKRSVSCVGYIATQKIMGMVYPAYQLLFHKAAATDYILPVVLLQPVLKLLAKNVVLHFTKDLEDLTPEAVIFTVDFYNSLYLATFMESASSRKTMLLLIGTDIAQTCMVLLKMRRRTDTILQRLRQTTNAFTEEDLLAALSLLCRNQDRLASQTTESIRVRSCLSHRLSPADNNLLFMLEKSVAEAPHSINCWPGFEGSMSCTSKHSPKPTSPLKKFQQLLRRNHSNSVHPTTAAPSWRRSIRLQTSELSISRDGSMVTSASRALNANVLREALAVLYTMECLVLTAYLEAFIPLFYGNYMMVMVNLPNAKYHTELKNVTRQNVSYTATVVFLFGLLQVASFGLLAALIQRKCGMNVLYQLAFVLETQMALVQGKLMIWMLVTLACRVVHFGVDYSFKFAWI
;
A
#
# COMPACT_ATOMS: atom_id res chain seq x y z
N MET A 1 37.87 -78.88 41.39
CA MET A 1 39.30 -78.71 41.71
C MET A 1 39.79 -77.47 40.99
N THR A 2 40.28 -76.47 41.74
CA THR A 2 41.29 -75.43 41.38
C THR A 2 41.11 -74.65 40.06
N SER A 3 41.35 -73.35 39.92
CA SER A 3 41.80 -72.22 40.74
C SER A 3 42.00 -71.06 39.74
N THR A 4 41.90 -69.82 40.22
CA THR A 4 42.62 -68.60 39.75
C THR A 4 42.28 -67.93 38.41
N ALA A 5 41.87 -66.65 38.52
CA ALA A 5 42.01 -65.56 37.54
C ALA A 5 43.49 -65.08 37.45
N PRO A 6 43.89 -64.13 36.55
CA PRO A 6 43.60 -62.69 36.75
C PRO A 6 43.44 -61.80 35.48
N ASP A 7 43.19 -60.52 35.76
CA ASP A 7 42.86 -59.33 34.94
C ASP A 7 43.92 -58.75 33.97
N GLN A 8 43.43 -57.82 33.11
CA GLN A 8 43.99 -56.56 32.56
C GLN A 8 43.89 -56.45 31.03
N GLU A 9 43.68 -55.32 30.35
CA GLU A 9 43.13 -53.97 30.59
C GLU A 9 43.00 -53.32 29.18
N THR A 10 42.22 -52.24 29.05
CA THR A 10 42.32 -51.15 28.03
C THR A 10 41.92 -51.36 26.54
N GLU A 11 40.78 -50.74 26.19
CA GLU A 11 40.65 -49.58 25.26
C GLU A 11 40.89 -49.76 23.73
N HIS A 12 39.80 -49.75 22.93
CA HIS A 12 39.62 -48.70 21.91
C HIS A 12 38.19 -48.64 21.35
N ARG A 13 37.60 -47.45 21.52
CA ARG A 13 36.39 -46.93 20.89
C ARG A 13 36.67 -46.55 19.44
N THR A 14 35.80 -46.92 18.50
CA THR A 14 35.52 -46.14 17.28
C THR A 14 34.04 -46.24 16.93
N ASP A 15 33.38 -45.08 17.08
CA ASP A 15 32.07 -44.72 16.57
C ASP A 15 32.13 -44.58 15.03
N ASP A 16 31.07 -44.97 14.30
CA ASP A 16 30.54 -44.21 13.14
C ASP A 16 29.32 -44.92 12.50
N GLU A 17 28.13 -44.68 13.07
CA GLU A 17 26.87 -44.76 12.33
C GLU A 17 26.19 -43.38 12.39
N CYS A 18 26.56 -42.52 11.46
CA CYS A 18 25.96 -41.20 11.27
C CYS A 18 24.62 -41.35 10.54
N VAL A 19 23.55 -41.60 11.29
CA VAL A 19 22.17 -41.48 10.79
C VAL A 19 21.91 -40.00 10.47
N ALA A 20 21.95 -39.68 9.17
CA ALA A 20 21.62 -38.38 8.62
C ALA A 20 20.10 -38.10 8.74
N ASN A 21 19.65 -37.77 9.94
CA ASN A 21 18.29 -37.31 10.19
C ASN A 21 18.24 -35.78 10.07
N SER A 22 18.21 -35.27 8.83
CA SER A 22 18.08 -33.84 8.57
C SER A 22 16.86 -33.50 7.70
N SER A 23 15.96 -32.69 8.29
CA SER A 23 15.42 -31.45 7.68
C SER A 23 13.99 -31.30 7.11
N PRO A 24 12.95 -32.12 7.36
CA PRO A 24 11.57 -31.68 7.05
C PRO A 24 11.05 -30.60 8.04
N ASN A 25 11.39 -30.73 9.33
CA ASN A 25 10.90 -29.82 10.37
C ASN A 25 11.53 -28.42 10.32
N ARG A 26 12.79 -28.30 9.90
CA ARG A 26 13.49 -27.00 9.77
C ARG A 26 12.97 -26.18 8.60
N LEU A 27 12.64 -26.84 7.48
CA LEU A 27 12.11 -26.17 6.30
C LEU A 27 10.69 -25.66 6.56
N TYR A 28 9.84 -26.47 7.21
CA TYR A 28 8.51 -26.05 7.66
C TYR A 28 8.55 -24.94 8.71
N THR A 29 9.45 -25.00 9.69
CA THR A 29 9.61 -23.90 10.67
C THR A 29 10.18 -22.63 10.04
N CYS A 30 11.09 -22.74 9.07
CA CYS A 30 11.61 -21.60 8.33
C CYS A 30 10.51 -20.98 7.45
N LEU A 31 9.76 -21.79 6.70
CA LEU A 31 8.64 -21.34 5.88
C LEU A 31 7.53 -20.72 6.71
N SER A 32 7.17 -21.31 7.87
CA SER A 32 6.15 -20.73 8.76
C SER A 32 6.61 -19.43 9.43
N ARG A 33 7.90 -19.29 9.76
CA ARG A 33 8.49 -18.03 10.23
C ARG A 33 8.57 -16.97 9.13
N LEU A 34 8.97 -17.36 7.92
CA LEU A 34 8.95 -16.48 6.76
C LEU A 34 7.53 -16.04 6.44
N LEU A 35 6.56 -16.94 6.47
CA LEU A 35 5.15 -16.64 6.28
C LEU A 35 4.64 -15.71 7.39
N SER A 36 4.99 -15.94 8.66
CA SER A 36 4.55 -15.09 9.77
C SER A 36 5.15 -13.68 9.68
N VAL A 37 6.44 -13.56 9.38
CA VAL A 37 7.12 -12.26 9.13
C VAL A 37 6.56 -11.58 7.87
N TRP A 38 6.35 -12.32 6.80
CA TRP A 38 5.71 -11.82 5.58
C TRP A 38 4.32 -11.25 5.87
N THR A 39 3.55 -11.96 6.69
CA THR A 39 2.19 -11.55 7.04
C THR A 39 2.13 -10.37 7.99
N SER A 40 3.12 -10.18 8.88
CA SER A 40 3.18 -9.03 9.79
C SER A 40 3.67 -7.75 9.09
N LEU A 41 4.38 -7.89 7.97
CA LEU A 41 4.88 -6.79 7.14
C LEU A 41 3.88 -6.29 6.08
N GLN A 42 2.76 -6.98 5.87
CA GLN A 42 1.76 -6.57 4.88
C GLN A 42 0.99 -5.33 5.36
N VAL A 43 0.92 -4.29 4.52
CA VAL A 43 0.23 -3.02 4.83
C VAL A 43 -1.25 -3.20 5.15
N SER A 44 -1.93 -4.17 4.54
CA SER A 44 -3.32 -4.52 4.88
C SER A 44 -3.50 -4.94 6.35
N TYR A 45 -2.40 -5.26 7.04
CA TYR A 45 -2.38 -5.75 8.41
C TYR A 45 -1.66 -4.81 9.39
N TYR A 46 -1.17 -3.66 8.93
CA TYR A 46 -0.68 -2.62 9.84
C TYR A 46 -1.89 -2.09 10.62
N GLY A 47 -1.96 -2.42 11.91
CA GLY A 47 -3.17 -2.41 12.71
C GLY A 47 -3.83 -1.03 12.86
N GLY A 48 -5.04 -0.93 12.31
CA GLY A 48 -6.19 -0.21 12.89
C GLY A 48 -5.98 1.25 13.23
N LYS A 49 -6.14 2.11 12.22
CA LYS A 49 -6.24 3.57 12.34
C LYS A 49 -7.34 4.16 11.44
N TYR A 50 -8.34 3.33 11.09
CA TYR A 50 -9.56 3.81 10.44
C TYR A 50 -10.31 4.70 11.42
N SER A 51 -10.55 5.96 11.08
CA SER A 51 -11.24 6.87 12.00
C SER A 51 -12.73 6.54 12.13
N ILE A 52 -13.30 6.89 13.29
CA ILE A 52 -14.75 6.79 13.53
C ILE A 52 -15.50 7.72 12.57
N GLU A 53 -14.99 8.92 12.32
CA GLU A 53 -15.56 9.85 11.34
C GLU A 53 -15.70 9.21 9.94
N ARG A 54 -14.67 8.50 9.48
CA ARG A 54 -14.69 7.85 8.16
C ARG A 54 -15.69 6.70 8.09
N SER A 55 -15.86 5.92 9.16
CA SER A 55 -16.84 4.82 9.17
C SER A 55 -18.27 5.35 9.18
N LEU A 56 -18.56 6.41 9.93
CA LEU A 56 -19.86 7.09 9.90
C LEU A 56 -20.12 7.73 8.53
N ALA A 57 -19.12 8.36 7.92
CA ALA A 57 -19.23 8.93 6.59
C ALA A 57 -19.53 7.87 5.52
N LEU A 58 -18.94 6.67 5.64
CA LEU A 58 -19.22 5.55 4.74
C LEU A 58 -20.67 5.05 4.89
N ASP A 59 -21.18 4.95 6.11
CA ASP A 59 -22.57 4.52 6.34
C ASP A 59 -23.56 5.56 5.81
N GLU A 60 -23.31 6.84 6.05
CA GLU A 60 -24.13 7.92 5.50
C GLU A 60 -24.09 7.95 3.96
N TYR A 61 -22.91 7.76 3.36
CA TYR A 61 -22.75 7.67 1.90
C TYR A 61 -23.57 6.53 1.32
N ARG A 62 -23.57 5.37 1.97
CA ARG A 62 -24.37 4.20 1.56
C ARG A 62 -25.87 4.47 1.60
N ARG A 63 -26.36 5.17 2.64
CA ARG A 63 -27.79 5.50 2.78
C ARG A 63 -28.26 6.54 1.75
N ARG A 64 -27.40 7.51 1.41
CA ARG A 64 -27.78 8.65 0.55
C ARG A 64 -27.57 8.42 -0.94
N THR A 65 -26.67 7.53 -1.32
CA THR A 65 -26.21 7.42 -2.72
C THR A 65 -26.97 6.32 -3.44
N SER A 66 -27.44 6.59 -4.66
CA SER A 66 -28.07 5.56 -5.49
C SER A 66 -27.02 4.63 -6.13
N LEU A 67 -27.42 3.39 -6.42
CA LEU A 67 -26.57 2.41 -7.07
C LEU A 67 -26.07 2.88 -8.46
N SER A 68 -26.90 3.62 -9.21
CA SER A 68 -26.50 4.19 -10.51
C SER A 68 -25.34 5.18 -10.39
N ARG A 69 -25.35 6.04 -9.37
CA ARG A 69 -24.25 6.98 -9.09
C ARG A 69 -22.99 6.23 -8.67
N VAL A 70 -23.11 5.21 -7.83
CA VAL A 70 -21.98 4.35 -7.42
C VAL A 70 -21.31 3.70 -8.62
N ILE A 71 -22.09 3.11 -9.54
CA ILE A 71 -21.55 2.51 -10.77
C ILE A 71 -20.87 3.56 -11.65
N LEU A 72 -21.50 4.73 -11.81
CA LEU A 72 -20.94 5.83 -12.59
C LEU A 72 -19.61 6.32 -12.01
N VAL A 73 -19.47 6.41 -10.69
CA VAL A 73 -18.21 6.79 -10.04
C VAL A 73 -17.14 5.73 -10.31
N CYS A 74 -17.44 4.44 -10.12
CA CYS A 74 -16.48 3.35 -10.35
C CYS A 74 -15.98 3.30 -11.81
N ILE A 75 -16.88 3.43 -12.79
CA ILE A 75 -16.51 3.39 -14.22
C ILE A 75 -15.93 4.73 -14.69
N GLY A 76 -16.44 5.84 -14.17
CA GLY A 76 -16.08 7.20 -14.58
C GLY A 76 -14.73 7.66 -14.08
N THR A 77 -14.31 7.17 -12.90
CA THR A 77 -13.01 7.51 -12.29
C THR A 77 -11.85 7.30 -13.27
N PRO A 78 -11.63 6.17 -13.93
CA PRO A 78 -10.48 6.02 -14.82
C PRO A 78 -10.55 6.83 -16.13
N LEU A 79 -11.73 7.30 -16.56
CA LEU A 79 -11.93 7.88 -17.90
C LEU A 79 -11.08 9.13 -18.19
N PRO A 80 -10.86 10.09 -17.26
CA PRO A 80 -9.97 11.21 -17.52
C PRO A 80 -8.54 10.79 -17.83
N MET A 81 -8.04 9.74 -17.16
CA MET A 81 -6.73 9.16 -17.47
C MET A 81 -6.73 8.55 -18.88
N VAL A 82 -7.77 7.79 -19.25
CA VAL A 82 -7.89 7.21 -20.60
C VAL A 82 -7.90 8.31 -21.67
N ALA A 83 -8.71 9.35 -21.49
CA ALA A 83 -8.80 10.48 -22.40
C ALA A 83 -7.47 11.21 -22.52
N LEU A 84 -6.77 11.43 -21.40
CA LEU A 84 -5.46 12.09 -21.36
C LEU A 84 -4.40 11.29 -22.14
N VAL A 85 -4.37 9.97 -21.97
CA VAL A 85 -3.45 9.09 -22.70
C VAL A 85 -3.74 9.13 -24.20
N ILE A 86 -5.01 9.01 -24.60
CA ILE A 86 -5.39 9.07 -26.02
C ILE A 86 -5.02 10.44 -26.60
N LEU A 87 -5.35 11.53 -25.91
CA LEU A 87 -5.01 12.89 -26.35
C LEU A 87 -3.49 13.06 -26.52
N GLN A 88 -2.70 12.54 -25.58
CA GLN A 88 -1.24 12.55 -25.69
C GLN A 88 -0.77 11.75 -26.92
N GLU A 89 -1.38 10.59 -27.21
CA GLU A 89 -1.01 9.77 -28.35
C GLU A 89 -1.47 10.32 -29.71
N LEU A 90 -2.39 11.28 -29.72
CA LEU A 90 -2.74 12.03 -30.93
C LEU A 90 -1.69 13.10 -31.29
N LEU A 91 -0.85 13.52 -30.33
CA LEU A 91 0.24 14.45 -30.62
C LEU A 91 1.32 13.75 -31.46
N PRO A 92 1.63 14.24 -32.68
CA PRO A 92 2.54 13.54 -33.60
C PRO A 92 3.97 13.57 -33.05
N LEU A 93 4.62 12.41 -33.02
CA LEU A 93 6.06 12.29 -32.77
C LEU A 93 6.81 12.33 -34.10
N GLN A 94 7.96 12.99 -34.12
CA GLN A 94 8.87 13.08 -35.27
C GLN A 94 9.95 12.02 -35.15
N ASP A 95 10.77 11.83 -36.18
CA ASP A 95 11.91 10.91 -36.08
C ASP A 95 12.95 11.50 -35.10
N PRO A 96 13.38 10.75 -34.07
CA PRO A 96 14.47 11.20 -33.22
C PRO A 96 15.75 11.57 -33.97
N ALA A 97 16.00 10.95 -35.12
CA ALA A 97 17.17 11.21 -35.96
C ALA A 97 17.19 12.62 -36.56
N ASP A 98 16.03 13.28 -36.68
CA ASP A 98 15.91 14.66 -37.19
C ASP A 98 16.41 15.71 -36.16
N GLY A 99 16.82 15.25 -34.98
CA GLY A 99 17.40 16.09 -33.93
C GLY A 99 16.36 16.78 -33.05
N TRP A 100 16.85 17.39 -31.97
CA TRP A 100 16.02 17.92 -30.90
C TRP A 100 15.07 19.06 -31.35
N ALA A 101 15.51 19.89 -32.31
CA ALA A 101 14.75 21.05 -32.77
C ALA A 101 13.54 20.67 -33.64
N ALA A 102 13.66 19.60 -34.43
CA ALA A 102 12.56 19.10 -35.26
C ALA A 102 11.46 18.38 -34.44
N ASN A 103 11.81 17.87 -33.25
CA ASN A 103 10.95 17.02 -32.43
C ASN A 103 9.98 17.81 -31.51
N TYR A 104 9.19 18.74 -32.08
CA TYR A 104 8.24 19.57 -31.32
C TYR A 104 7.18 18.76 -30.55
N GLY A 105 6.75 17.61 -31.09
CA GLY A 105 5.74 16.77 -30.47
C GLY A 105 6.22 16.15 -29.16
N PHE A 106 7.50 15.77 -29.09
CA PHE A 106 8.13 15.28 -27.87
C PHE A 106 8.12 16.35 -26.77
N TRP A 107 8.47 17.60 -27.11
CA TRP A 107 8.49 18.70 -26.16
C TRP A 107 7.11 19.06 -25.63
N LEU A 108 6.08 19.02 -26.49
CA LEU A 108 4.69 19.24 -26.05
C LEU A 108 4.22 18.13 -25.11
N ARG A 109 4.53 16.87 -25.42
CA ARG A 109 4.25 15.73 -24.53
C ARG A 109 5.00 15.86 -23.20
N LEU A 110 6.25 16.34 -23.21
CA LEU A 110 7.03 16.59 -21.99
C LEU A 110 6.42 17.70 -21.12
N LEU A 111 5.95 18.78 -21.75
CA LEU A 111 5.28 19.89 -21.06
C LEU A 111 3.96 19.42 -20.43
N MET A 112 3.18 18.61 -21.15
CA MET A 112 1.96 17.97 -20.64
C MET A 112 2.25 17.04 -19.45
N LEU A 113 3.24 16.15 -19.60
CA LEU A 113 3.67 15.23 -18.55
C LEU A 113 4.12 15.98 -17.28
N SER A 114 4.95 17.00 -17.44
CA SER A 114 5.45 17.81 -16.31
C SER A 114 4.36 18.63 -15.66
N ALA A 115 3.40 19.16 -16.42
CA ALA A 115 2.26 19.90 -15.87
C ALA A 115 1.34 19.00 -15.02
N VAL A 116 0.98 17.82 -15.53
CA VAL A 116 0.18 16.82 -14.79
C VAL A 116 0.94 16.34 -13.55
N THR A 117 2.26 16.18 -13.68
CA THR A 117 3.15 15.78 -12.58
C THR A 117 3.16 16.84 -11.47
N ALA A 118 3.37 18.10 -11.84
CA ALA A 118 3.39 19.23 -10.90
C ALA A 118 2.03 19.39 -10.21
N ASN A 119 0.93 19.34 -10.97
CA ASN A 119 -0.42 19.47 -10.43
C ASN A 119 -0.71 18.42 -9.36
N THR A 120 -0.40 17.15 -9.64
CA THR A 120 -0.68 16.07 -8.70
C THR A 120 0.19 16.18 -7.45
N PHE A 121 1.49 16.45 -7.57
CA PHE A 121 2.34 16.50 -6.37
C PHE A 121 2.06 17.74 -5.50
N LEU A 122 1.75 18.88 -6.10
CA LEU A 122 1.32 20.07 -5.36
C LEU A 122 -0.02 19.81 -4.65
N THR A 123 -0.97 19.18 -5.34
CA THR A 123 -2.26 18.76 -4.75
C THR A 123 -2.06 17.72 -3.64
N GLN A 124 -1.19 16.71 -3.83
CA GLN A 124 -0.85 15.76 -2.76
C GLN A 124 -0.30 16.50 -1.54
N GLY A 125 0.57 17.49 -1.74
CA GLY A 125 1.07 18.35 -0.68
C GLY A 125 -0.03 18.98 0.18
N THR A 126 -1.12 19.47 -0.43
CA THR A 126 -2.23 20.12 0.30
C THR A 126 -3.01 19.14 1.19
N PHE A 127 -3.06 17.86 0.82
CA PHE A 127 -3.67 16.82 1.65
C PHE A 127 -2.74 16.27 2.73
N MET A 128 -1.42 16.34 2.51
CA MET A 128 -0.46 15.79 3.46
C MET A 128 -0.13 16.73 4.63
N VAL A 129 -0.27 18.04 4.44
CA VAL A 129 0.12 19.03 5.45
C VAL A 129 -1.06 19.93 5.82
N ASN A 130 -1.51 19.81 7.07
CA ASN A 130 -2.58 20.65 7.61
C ASN A 130 -2.20 22.14 7.52
N GLY A 131 -3.10 22.93 6.92
CA GLY A 131 -2.93 24.37 6.71
C GLY A 131 -2.16 24.75 5.44
N PHE A 132 -1.69 23.79 4.64
CA PHE A 132 -1.12 24.08 3.33
C PHE A 132 -2.25 24.16 2.29
N VAL A 133 -2.65 25.39 1.98
CA VAL A 133 -3.69 25.67 0.97
C VAL A 133 -3.07 26.55 -0.11
N LEU A 134 -3.18 26.10 -1.36
CA LEU A 134 -2.76 26.87 -2.53
C LEU A 134 -3.99 27.47 -3.20
N SER A 135 -3.93 28.77 -3.51
CA SER A 135 -4.91 29.37 -4.42
C SER A 135 -4.75 28.77 -5.82
N TRP A 136 -5.83 28.62 -6.58
CA TRP A 136 -5.78 28.11 -7.96
C TRP A 136 -4.83 28.93 -8.84
N ARG A 137 -4.67 30.23 -8.57
CA ARG A 137 -3.72 31.11 -9.27
C ARG A 137 -2.28 30.74 -8.95
N GLN A 138 -1.97 30.53 -7.66
CA GLN A 138 -0.64 30.11 -7.22
C GLN A 138 -0.29 28.73 -7.77
N LEU A 139 -1.26 27.80 -7.72
CA LEU A 139 -1.12 26.47 -8.28
C LEU A 139 -0.81 26.53 -9.78
N ALA A 140 -1.58 27.31 -10.55
CA ALA A 140 -1.34 27.51 -11.98
C ALA A 140 0.07 28.05 -12.27
N VAL A 141 0.50 29.10 -11.55
CA VAL A 141 1.83 29.70 -11.69
C VAL A 141 2.95 28.69 -11.37
N PHE A 142 2.81 27.91 -10.29
CA PHE A 142 3.80 26.90 -9.94
C PHE A 142 3.87 25.77 -10.97
N ILE A 143 2.71 25.29 -11.45
CA ILE A 143 2.65 24.26 -12.49
C ILE A 143 3.35 24.76 -13.77
N THR A 144 3.00 25.94 -14.26
CA THR A 144 3.59 26.49 -15.49
C THR A 144 5.09 26.71 -15.32
N THR A 145 5.51 27.28 -14.20
CA THR A 145 6.93 27.55 -13.91
C THR A 145 7.75 26.26 -13.84
N LEU A 146 7.30 25.26 -13.09
CA LEU A 146 8.01 23.98 -12.98
C LEU A 146 8.11 23.24 -14.33
N SER A 147 7.03 23.27 -15.11
CA SER A 147 6.98 22.61 -16.43
C SER A 147 7.90 23.29 -17.43
N LEU A 148 7.93 24.63 -17.44
CA LEU A 148 8.82 25.41 -18.30
C LEU A 148 10.29 25.23 -17.91
N ILE A 149 10.62 25.26 -16.61
CA ILE A 149 12.00 25.00 -16.14
C ILE A 149 12.47 23.62 -16.58
N HIS A 150 11.65 22.58 -16.38
CA HIS A 150 12.02 21.22 -16.76
C HIS A 150 12.21 21.05 -18.27
N THR A 151 11.30 21.62 -19.07
CA THR A 151 11.36 21.54 -20.52
C THR A 151 12.55 22.33 -21.07
N ALA A 152 12.77 23.56 -20.60
CA ALA A 152 13.89 24.39 -21.01
C ALA A 152 15.24 23.76 -20.64
N ALA A 153 15.38 23.24 -19.41
CA ALA A 153 16.59 22.52 -19.01
C ALA A 153 16.84 21.29 -19.89
N SER A 154 15.79 20.53 -20.21
CA SER A 154 15.90 19.35 -21.07
C SER A 154 16.28 19.73 -22.51
N MET A 155 15.69 20.79 -23.08
CA MET A 155 16.06 21.33 -24.39
C MET A 155 17.52 21.79 -24.42
N THR A 156 17.97 22.51 -23.39
CA THR A 156 19.37 22.95 -23.28
C THR A 156 20.33 21.76 -23.29
N VAL A 157 20.03 20.71 -22.51
CA VAL A 157 20.86 19.50 -22.50
C VAL A 157 20.83 18.79 -23.86
N SER A 158 19.66 18.66 -24.49
CA SER A 158 19.54 18.08 -25.83
C SER A 158 20.27 18.88 -26.91
N SER A 159 20.36 20.20 -26.76
CA SER A 159 21.08 21.07 -27.69
C SER A 159 22.61 21.01 -27.55
N THR A 160 23.10 20.65 -26.37
CA THR A 160 24.54 20.68 -26.02
C THR A 160 25.20 19.31 -26.02
N LEU A 161 24.45 18.25 -25.70
CA LEU A 161 24.95 16.89 -25.63
C LEU A 161 24.45 16.06 -26.82
N PHE A 162 23.32 15.39 -26.66
CA PHE A 162 22.75 14.46 -27.64
C PHE A 162 21.24 14.36 -27.46
N PHE A 163 20.56 13.98 -28.54
CA PHE A 163 19.12 13.72 -28.55
C PHE A 163 18.85 12.42 -29.33
N PRO A 164 18.02 11.49 -28.81
CA PRO A 164 17.42 11.46 -27.47
C PRO A 164 18.42 11.40 -26.30
N ILE A 165 18.05 11.93 -25.13
CA ILE A 165 18.89 11.83 -23.94
C ILE A 165 18.79 10.41 -23.36
N PRO A 166 19.92 9.71 -23.14
CA PRO A 166 19.93 8.39 -22.50
C PRO A 166 19.15 8.37 -21.19
N PHE A 167 18.24 7.39 -21.07
CA PHE A 167 17.39 7.22 -19.90
C PHE A 167 16.78 8.54 -19.41
N PHE A 168 16.18 9.32 -20.33
CA PHE A 168 15.67 10.68 -20.07
C PHE A 168 14.91 10.77 -18.73
N TYR A 169 14.02 9.81 -18.46
CA TYR A 169 13.23 9.78 -17.23
C TYR A 169 14.06 9.74 -15.94
N ILE A 170 15.26 9.16 -15.98
CA ILE A 170 16.22 9.10 -14.86
C ILE A 170 17.14 10.31 -14.91
N THR A 171 17.79 10.57 -16.04
CA THR A 171 18.83 11.61 -16.17
C THR A 171 18.29 13.02 -16.02
N MET A 172 17.08 13.31 -16.54
CA MET A 172 16.43 14.62 -16.39
C MET A 172 15.62 14.77 -15.10
N THR A 173 15.59 13.76 -14.22
CA THR A 173 14.91 13.86 -12.91
C THR A 173 15.32 15.10 -12.10
N PRO A 174 16.63 15.45 -11.97
CA PRO A 174 17.04 16.60 -11.17
C PRO A 174 16.41 17.91 -11.63
N SER A 175 16.24 18.11 -12.94
CA SER A 175 15.70 19.35 -13.51
C SER A 175 14.26 19.66 -13.10
N PHE A 176 13.46 18.65 -12.75
CA PHE A 176 12.09 18.84 -12.27
C PHE A 176 12.00 18.76 -10.73
N TYR A 177 12.62 17.75 -10.13
CA TYR A 177 12.43 17.45 -8.71
C TYR A 177 13.22 18.39 -7.79
N ILE A 178 14.38 18.93 -8.22
CA ILE A 178 15.11 19.92 -7.40
C ILE A 178 14.30 21.22 -7.25
N PRO A 179 13.75 21.82 -8.34
CA PRO A 179 12.85 22.97 -8.20
C PRO A 179 11.60 22.65 -7.38
N LEU A 180 10.95 21.50 -7.60
CA LEU A 180 9.77 21.10 -6.84
C LEU A 180 10.06 20.97 -5.34
N PHE A 181 11.14 20.28 -4.96
CA PHE A 181 11.49 20.09 -3.55
C PHE A 181 11.95 21.39 -2.91
N THR A 182 12.67 22.24 -3.63
CA THR A 182 13.02 23.58 -3.15
C THR A 182 11.74 24.39 -2.88
N LEU A 183 10.78 24.40 -3.81
CA LEU A 183 9.49 25.07 -3.64
C LEU A 183 8.74 24.54 -2.41
N LEU A 184 8.62 23.22 -2.25
CA LEU A 184 7.95 22.62 -1.10
C LEU A 184 8.67 22.92 0.22
N CYS A 185 10.00 22.91 0.24
CA CYS A 185 10.78 23.27 1.43
C CYS A 185 10.59 24.75 1.80
N VAL A 186 10.53 25.65 0.83
CA VAL A 186 10.27 27.08 1.07
C VAL A 186 8.86 27.31 1.59
N LEU A 187 7.85 26.64 1.02
CA LEU A 187 6.45 26.83 1.39
C LEU A 187 6.08 26.15 2.73
N LEU A 188 6.61 24.97 3.02
CA LEU A 188 6.21 24.17 4.19
C LEU A 188 7.23 24.21 5.34
N GLY A 189 8.44 24.72 5.12
CA GLY A 189 9.52 24.71 6.11
C GLY A 189 9.82 23.29 6.59
N LYS A 190 9.96 23.10 7.92
CA LYS A 190 10.24 21.78 8.53
C LYS A 190 9.16 20.73 8.25
N ARG A 191 7.93 21.12 7.92
CA ARG A 191 6.83 20.19 7.61
C ARG A 191 6.98 19.56 6.21
N SER A 192 7.91 20.05 5.38
CA SER A 192 8.14 19.51 4.04
C SER A 192 8.73 18.09 4.04
N VAL A 193 9.43 17.68 5.10
CA VAL A 193 10.21 16.42 5.13
C VAL A 193 9.35 15.20 4.81
N SER A 194 8.18 15.07 5.42
CA SER A 194 7.28 13.92 5.17
C SER A 194 6.71 13.93 3.75
N CYS A 195 6.35 15.12 3.24
CA CYS A 195 5.82 15.30 1.89
C CYS A 195 6.88 15.00 0.82
N VAL A 196 8.07 15.58 0.96
CA VAL A 196 9.21 15.35 0.06
C VAL A 196 9.63 13.88 0.10
N GLY A 197 9.69 13.27 1.28
CA GLY A 197 10.01 11.85 1.43
C GLY A 197 8.99 10.92 0.75
N TYR A 198 7.70 11.25 0.83
CA TYR A 198 6.64 10.52 0.14
C TYR A 198 6.74 10.66 -1.39
N ILE A 199 6.94 11.89 -1.91
CA ILE A 199 7.12 12.13 -3.35
C ILE A 199 8.39 11.45 -3.88
N ALA A 200 9.49 11.50 -3.13
CA ALA A 200 10.73 10.83 -3.48
C ALA A 200 10.56 9.30 -3.55
N THR A 201 9.85 8.71 -2.58
CA THR A 201 9.53 7.27 -2.59
C THR A 201 8.73 6.88 -3.83
N GLN A 202 7.71 7.68 -4.16
CA GLN A 202 6.91 7.53 -5.36
C GLN A 202 7.76 7.58 -6.65
N LYS A 203 8.70 8.52 -6.75
CA LYS A 203 9.63 8.63 -7.90
C LYS A 203 10.60 7.44 -7.97
N ILE A 204 11.15 6.99 -6.85
CA ILE A 204 12.03 5.80 -6.80
C ILE A 204 11.29 4.58 -7.34
N MET A 205 10.00 4.42 -7.00
CA MET A 205 9.17 3.34 -7.54
C MET A 205 9.18 3.30 -9.07
N GLY A 206 8.96 4.46 -9.70
CA GLY A 206 8.98 4.59 -11.15
C GLY A 206 10.35 4.34 -11.79
N MET A 207 11.44 4.29 -11.03
CA MET A 207 12.77 3.88 -11.52
C MET A 207 13.04 2.39 -11.29
N VAL A 208 12.58 1.85 -10.17
CA VAL A 208 12.81 0.45 -9.79
C VAL A 208 12.03 -0.53 -10.68
N TYR A 209 10.78 -0.21 -11.02
CA TYR A 209 9.97 -1.10 -11.87
C TYR A 209 10.51 -1.26 -13.32
N PRO A 210 10.96 -0.21 -14.03
CA PRO A 210 11.67 -0.38 -15.31
C PRO A 210 12.92 -1.26 -15.20
N ALA A 211 13.69 -1.12 -14.13
CA ALA A 211 14.86 -1.97 -13.89
C ALA A 211 14.45 -3.44 -13.64
N TYR A 212 13.36 -3.65 -12.90
CA TYR A 212 12.76 -4.96 -12.72
C TYR A 212 12.24 -5.55 -14.05
N GLN A 213 11.64 -4.73 -14.91
CA GLN A 213 11.19 -5.16 -16.24
C GLN A 213 12.35 -5.64 -17.11
N LEU A 214 13.47 -4.94 -17.06
CA LEU A 214 14.68 -5.38 -17.74
C LEU A 214 15.16 -6.73 -17.20
N LEU A 215 15.24 -6.88 -15.87
CA LEU A 215 15.66 -8.12 -15.24
C LEU A 215 14.75 -9.29 -15.64
N PHE A 216 13.45 -9.07 -15.69
CA PHE A 216 12.47 -10.05 -16.13
C PHE A 216 12.70 -10.47 -17.59
N HIS A 217 12.87 -9.51 -18.52
CA HIS A 217 13.09 -9.83 -19.93
C HIS A 217 14.39 -10.62 -20.15
N LYS A 218 15.46 -10.31 -19.41
CA LYS A 218 16.71 -11.06 -19.46
C LYS A 218 16.56 -12.46 -18.87
N ALA A 219 15.81 -12.59 -17.77
CA ALA A 219 15.60 -13.87 -17.11
C ALA A 219 14.59 -14.78 -17.84
N ALA A 220 13.69 -14.23 -18.66
CA ALA A 220 12.61 -14.96 -19.32
C ALA A 220 13.09 -16.12 -20.21
N ALA A 221 14.31 -16.02 -20.76
CA ALA A 221 14.93 -17.05 -21.59
C ALA A 221 15.90 -17.98 -20.82
N THR A 222 15.97 -17.86 -19.50
CA THR A 222 16.92 -18.58 -18.63
C THR A 222 16.20 -19.34 -17.52
N ASP A 223 16.90 -20.26 -16.86
CA ASP A 223 16.36 -21.02 -15.72
C ASP A 223 16.09 -20.15 -14.46
N TYR A 224 16.58 -18.90 -14.45
CA TYR A 224 16.40 -17.95 -13.35
C TYR A 224 15.05 -17.22 -13.35
N ILE A 225 14.12 -17.58 -14.23
CA ILE A 225 12.80 -16.93 -14.32
C ILE A 225 11.99 -17.04 -13.03
N LEU A 226 12.01 -18.20 -12.37
CA LEU A 226 11.24 -18.45 -11.14
C LEU A 226 11.69 -17.53 -9.98
N PRO A 227 12.99 -17.43 -9.64
CA PRO A 227 13.48 -16.45 -8.68
C PRO A 227 13.07 -15.01 -9.00
N VAL A 228 13.09 -14.62 -10.27
CA VAL A 228 12.71 -13.25 -10.69
C VAL A 228 11.21 -13.00 -10.54
N VAL A 229 10.37 -13.99 -10.82
CA VAL A 229 8.92 -13.90 -10.55
C VAL A 229 8.66 -13.81 -9.04
N LEU A 230 9.37 -14.58 -8.22
CA LEU A 230 9.25 -14.53 -6.76
C LEU A 230 9.84 -13.26 -6.13
N LEU A 231 10.67 -12.50 -6.86
CA LEU A 231 11.16 -11.19 -6.42
C LEU A 231 10.04 -10.12 -6.45
N GLN A 232 9.05 -10.24 -7.35
CA GLN A 232 7.97 -9.26 -7.48
C GLN A 232 7.18 -9.07 -6.17
N PRO A 233 6.70 -10.13 -5.49
CA PRO A 233 6.03 -9.98 -4.20
C PRO A 233 6.92 -9.26 -3.17
N VAL A 234 8.23 -9.56 -3.17
CA VAL A 234 9.18 -8.97 -2.21
C VAL A 234 9.32 -7.48 -2.47
N LEU A 235 9.46 -7.11 -3.74
CA LEU A 235 9.52 -5.71 -4.18
C LEU A 235 8.24 -4.96 -3.80
N LYS A 236 7.06 -5.56 -4.08
CA LYS A 236 5.74 -5.06 -3.68
C LYS A 236 5.69 -4.83 -2.18
N LEU A 237 6.15 -5.79 -1.36
CA LEU A 237 6.14 -5.68 0.11
C LEU A 237 7.06 -4.57 0.63
N LEU A 238 8.29 -4.48 0.11
CA LEU A 238 9.25 -3.45 0.50
C LEU A 238 8.72 -2.07 0.14
N ALA A 239 8.23 -1.90 -1.09
CA ALA A 239 7.61 -0.69 -1.59
C ALA A 239 6.47 -0.21 -0.68
N LYS A 240 5.53 -1.11 -0.37
CA LYS A 240 4.39 -0.82 0.54
C LYS A 240 4.87 -0.34 1.91
N ASN A 241 5.92 -0.95 2.46
CA ASN A 241 6.46 -0.56 3.76
C ASN A 241 7.20 0.79 3.76
N VAL A 242 7.91 1.12 2.67
CA VAL A 242 8.54 2.45 2.54
C VAL A 242 7.47 3.53 2.40
N VAL A 243 6.46 3.32 1.57
CA VAL A 243 5.35 4.28 1.42
C VAL A 243 4.62 4.48 2.75
N LEU A 244 4.30 3.39 3.45
CA LEU A 244 3.67 3.42 4.76
C LEU A 244 4.47 4.27 5.77
N HIS A 245 5.80 4.26 5.70
CA HIS A 245 6.65 5.05 6.60
C HIS A 245 6.38 6.55 6.52
N PHE A 246 6.16 7.07 5.30
CA PHE A 246 5.91 8.49 5.08
C PHE A 246 4.44 8.88 5.22
N THR A 247 3.52 7.91 5.22
CA THR A 247 2.07 8.15 5.40
C THR A 247 1.58 7.79 6.81
N LYS A 248 2.47 7.50 7.76
CA LYS A 248 2.09 7.04 9.13
C LYS A 248 1.14 7.98 9.87
N ASP A 249 1.22 9.27 9.59
CA ASP A 249 0.41 10.32 10.23
C ASP A 249 -0.92 10.58 9.47
N LEU A 250 -1.04 10.04 8.25
CA LEU A 250 -2.17 10.18 7.32
C LEU A 250 -2.85 8.83 7.10
N GLU A 251 -3.39 8.30 8.18
CA GLU A 251 -3.77 6.90 8.30
C GLU A 251 -4.97 6.54 7.43
N ASP A 252 -5.98 7.42 7.36
CA ASP A 252 -7.16 7.25 6.50
C ASP A 252 -6.85 7.44 4.99
N LEU A 253 -5.73 8.07 4.67
CA LEU A 253 -5.22 8.22 3.30
C LEU A 253 -4.25 7.10 2.91
N THR A 254 -3.78 6.31 3.88
CA THR A 254 -2.75 5.29 3.65
C THR A 254 -3.20 4.20 2.67
N PRO A 255 -4.45 3.68 2.71
CA PRO A 255 -4.91 2.70 1.72
C PRO A 255 -4.78 3.23 0.29
N GLU A 256 -5.34 4.40 0.02
CA GLU A 256 -5.26 5.06 -1.28
C GLU A 256 -3.81 5.32 -1.68
N ALA A 257 -3.03 5.92 -0.77
CA ALA A 257 -1.66 6.33 -1.03
C ALA A 257 -0.75 5.16 -1.38
N VAL A 258 -0.91 4.01 -0.72
CA VAL A 258 -0.10 2.80 -0.95
C VAL A 258 -0.59 2.04 -2.18
N ILE A 259 -1.90 1.92 -2.38
CA ILE A 259 -2.47 1.04 -3.42
C ILE A 259 -2.39 1.71 -4.79
N PHE A 260 -2.81 2.96 -4.91
CA PHE A 260 -2.70 3.72 -6.18
C PHE A 260 -1.27 4.09 -6.55
N THR A 261 -0.27 3.72 -5.74
CA THR A 261 1.14 3.82 -6.11
C THR A 261 1.72 2.42 -6.36
N VAL A 262 1.86 1.62 -5.31
CA VAL A 262 2.59 0.35 -5.38
C VAL A 262 1.83 -0.70 -6.18
N ASP A 263 0.52 -0.86 -5.91
CA ASP A 263 -0.27 -1.88 -6.60
C ASP A 263 -0.54 -1.46 -8.04
N PHE A 264 -0.73 -0.17 -8.32
CA PHE A 264 -0.80 0.34 -9.68
C PHE A 264 0.42 -0.07 -10.51
N TYR A 265 1.62 0.27 -10.06
CA TYR A 265 2.86 -0.11 -10.76
C TYR A 265 2.97 -1.63 -10.91
N ASN A 266 2.72 -2.37 -9.83
CA ASN A 266 2.78 -3.82 -9.86
C ASN A 266 1.85 -4.42 -10.92
N SER A 267 0.59 -3.99 -10.97
CA SER A 267 -0.41 -4.50 -11.91
C SER A 267 -0.10 -4.11 -13.36
N LEU A 268 0.39 -2.89 -13.61
CA LEU A 268 0.74 -2.43 -14.95
C LEU A 268 1.93 -3.21 -15.52
N TYR A 269 2.98 -3.38 -14.71
CA TYR A 269 4.15 -4.17 -15.12
C TYR A 269 3.81 -5.65 -15.25
N LEU A 270 2.96 -6.19 -14.38
CA LEU A 270 2.46 -7.56 -14.52
C LEU A 270 1.70 -7.77 -15.84
N ALA A 271 0.82 -6.84 -16.22
CA ALA A 271 0.13 -6.89 -17.51
C ALA A 271 1.12 -6.85 -18.70
N THR A 272 2.20 -6.07 -18.57
CA THR A 272 3.25 -5.97 -19.58
C THR A 272 4.09 -7.25 -19.67
N PHE A 273 4.37 -7.91 -18.54
CA PHE A 273 5.03 -9.22 -18.55
C PHE A 273 4.17 -10.29 -19.19
N MET A 274 2.84 -10.18 -19.10
CA MET A 274 1.92 -11.09 -19.79
C MET A 274 1.93 -10.92 -21.29
N GLU A 275 2.09 -9.68 -21.76
CA GLU A 275 2.30 -9.39 -23.17
C GLU A 275 3.65 -9.92 -23.68
N SER A 276 4.74 -9.70 -22.92
CA SER A 276 6.10 -10.01 -23.37
C SER A 276 6.56 -11.44 -23.10
N ALA A 277 5.78 -12.23 -22.34
CA ALA A 277 6.08 -13.63 -22.06
C ALA A 277 5.99 -14.48 -23.35
N SER A 278 7.15 -14.79 -23.93
CA SER A 278 7.26 -15.65 -25.12
C SER A 278 6.95 -17.13 -24.85
N SER A 279 6.95 -17.56 -23.59
CA SER A 279 6.75 -18.97 -23.19
C SER A 279 5.47 -19.16 -22.36
N ARG A 280 4.67 -20.16 -22.74
CA ARG A 280 3.50 -20.62 -21.98
C ARG A 280 3.83 -20.94 -20.51
N LYS A 281 5.05 -21.44 -20.23
CA LYS A 281 5.48 -21.77 -18.86
C LYS A 281 5.59 -20.52 -17.98
N THR A 282 6.23 -19.46 -18.48
CA THR A 282 6.38 -18.18 -17.75
C THR A 282 5.02 -17.53 -17.52
N MET A 283 4.12 -17.60 -18.50
CA MET A 283 2.76 -17.10 -18.38
C MET A 283 1.96 -17.81 -17.28
N LEU A 284 1.94 -19.14 -17.31
CA LEU A 284 1.29 -19.95 -16.28
C LEU A 284 1.87 -19.71 -14.88
N LEU A 285 3.18 -19.47 -14.79
CA LEU A 285 3.84 -19.20 -13.51
C LEU A 285 3.40 -17.85 -12.91
N LEU A 286 3.30 -16.80 -13.74
CA LEU A 286 2.83 -15.49 -13.30
C LEU A 286 1.37 -15.54 -12.86
N ILE A 287 0.50 -16.15 -13.69
CA ILE A 287 -0.92 -16.33 -13.36
C ILE A 287 -1.08 -17.17 -12.10
N GLY A 288 -0.37 -18.29 -11.98
CA GLY A 288 -0.44 -19.16 -10.81
C GLY A 288 0.04 -18.47 -9.53
N THR A 289 1.09 -17.66 -9.62
CA THR A 289 1.61 -16.87 -8.49
C THR A 289 0.61 -15.82 -8.03
N ASP A 290 -0.07 -15.16 -8.96
CA ASP A 290 -1.10 -14.16 -8.66
C ASP A 290 -2.36 -14.80 -8.04
N ILE A 291 -2.87 -15.90 -8.62
CA ILE A 291 -3.99 -16.66 -8.04
C ILE A 291 -3.65 -17.13 -6.62
N ALA A 292 -2.43 -17.65 -6.41
CA ALA A 292 -2.00 -18.09 -5.09
C ALA A 292 -1.99 -16.94 -4.07
N GLN A 293 -1.50 -15.76 -4.45
CA GLN A 293 -1.53 -14.58 -3.59
C GLN A 293 -2.97 -14.16 -3.26
N THR A 294 -3.84 -14.10 -4.25
CA THR A 294 -5.25 -13.74 -4.06
C THR A 294 -5.96 -14.76 -3.17
N CYS A 295 -5.76 -16.05 -3.39
CA CYS A 295 -6.33 -17.11 -2.56
C CYS A 295 -5.87 -17.01 -1.10
N MET A 296 -4.58 -16.79 -0.87
CA MET A 296 -4.02 -16.60 0.48
C MET A 296 -4.65 -15.41 1.21
N VAL A 297 -4.86 -14.30 0.49
CA VAL A 297 -5.50 -13.10 1.02
C VAL A 297 -6.97 -13.38 1.38
N LEU A 298 -7.72 -14.03 0.49
CA LEU A 298 -9.13 -14.38 0.71
C LEU A 298 -9.33 -15.35 1.89
N LEU A 299 -8.53 -16.42 1.96
CA LEU A 299 -8.60 -17.40 3.04
C LEU A 299 -8.28 -16.76 4.40
N LYS A 300 -7.27 -15.89 4.43
CA LYS A 300 -6.86 -15.19 5.65
C LYS A 300 -7.92 -14.18 6.10
N MET A 301 -8.49 -13.43 5.16
CA MET A 301 -9.60 -12.53 5.43
C MET A 301 -10.79 -13.30 6.00
N ARG A 302 -11.21 -14.40 5.35
CA ARG A 302 -12.32 -15.23 5.82
C ARG A 302 -12.15 -15.66 7.26
N ARG A 303 -10.97 -16.21 7.60
CA ARG A 303 -10.66 -16.66 8.97
C ARG A 303 -10.78 -15.50 9.98
N ARG A 304 -10.25 -14.32 9.63
CA ARG A 304 -10.25 -13.14 10.50
C ARG A 304 -11.66 -12.57 10.70
N THR A 305 -12.43 -12.46 9.63
CA THR A 305 -13.81 -11.96 9.67
C THR A 305 -14.70 -12.88 10.50
N ASP A 306 -14.56 -14.21 10.36
CA ASP A 306 -15.35 -15.17 11.13
C ASP A 306 -15.14 -15.01 12.64
N THR A 307 -13.88 -14.83 13.09
CA THR A 307 -13.57 -14.59 14.51
C THR A 307 -14.15 -13.27 15.04
N ILE A 308 -14.03 -12.19 14.25
CA ILE A 308 -14.43 -10.84 14.69
C ILE A 308 -15.95 -10.68 14.69
N LEU A 309 -16.63 -11.21 13.67
CA LEU A 309 -18.09 -11.17 13.58
C LEU A 309 -18.74 -11.97 14.71
N GLN A 310 -18.16 -13.11 15.11
CA GLN A 310 -18.62 -13.87 16.27
C GLN A 310 -18.53 -13.05 17.56
N ARG A 311 -17.41 -12.34 17.78
CA ARG A 311 -17.22 -11.48 18.96
C ARG A 311 -18.17 -10.28 18.95
N LEU A 312 -18.33 -9.63 17.79
CA LEU A 312 -19.29 -8.54 17.61
C LEU A 312 -20.73 -8.98 17.90
N ARG A 313 -21.15 -10.14 17.39
CA ARG A 313 -22.50 -10.67 17.68
C ARG A 313 -22.68 -10.91 19.18
N GLN A 314 -21.67 -11.46 19.86
CA GLN A 314 -21.71 -11.68 21.31
C GLN A 314 -21.84 -10.37 22.12
N THR A 315 -21.16 -9.29 21.71
CA THR A 315 -21.24 -7.99 22.40
C THR A 315 -22.49 -7.20 22.04
N THR A 316 -23.02 -7.40 20.83
CA THR A 316 -24.16 -6.67 20.26
C THR A 316 -25.47 -7.48 20.32
N ASN A 317 -25.52 -8.54 21.14
CA ASN A 317 -26.64 -9.48 21.35
C ASN A 317 -28.04 -8.85 21.65
N ALA A 318 -28.21 -7.54 21.55
CA ALA A 318 -29.48 -6.82 21.59
C ALA A 318 -29.95 -6.27 20.21
N PHE A 319 -29.16 -6.38 19.13
CA PHE A 319 -29.54 -5.82 17.81
C PHE A 319 -29.31 -6.82 16.67
N THR A 320 -30.38 -7.02 15.88
CA THR A 320 -30.62 -8.07 14.88
C THR A 320 -29.86 -7.89 13.56
N GLU A 321 -28.86 -7.00 13.48
CA GLU A 321 -28.30 -6.58 12.18
C GLU A 321 -27.20 -7.52 11.67
N GLU A 322 -27.36 -7.98 10.42
CA GLU A 322 -26.38 -8.83 9.72
C GLU A 322 -25.20 -8.05 9.13
N ASP A 323 -25.26 -6.73 9.13
CA ASP A 323 -24.30 -5.84 8.50
C ASP A 323 -23.27 -5.26 9.49
N LEU A 324 -22.00 -5.49 9.21
CA LEU A 324 -20.86 -5.03 10.00
C LEU A 324 -20.83 -3.51 10.13
N LEU A 325 -21.14 -2.78 9.06
CA LEU A 325 -21.07 -1.31 9.08
C LEU A 325 -22.20 -0.71 9.93
N ALA A 326 -23.41 -1.26 9.81
CA ALA A 326 -24.55 -0.83 10.62
C ALA A 326 -24.35 -1.18 12.11
N ALA A 327 -23.88 -2.39 12.42
CA ALA A 327 -23.51 -2.78 13.78
C ALA A 327 -22.41 -1.88 14.40
N LEU A 328 -21.40 -1.49 13.60
CA LEU A 328 -20.38 -0.53 14.01
C LEU A 328 -20.96 0.86 14.25
N SER A 329 -21.84 1.35 13.37
CA SER A 329 -22.48 2.65 13.52
C SER A 329 -23.35 2.71 14.78
N LEU A 330 -24.05 1.63 15.13
CA LEU A 330 -24.83 1.50 16.36
C LEU A 330 -23.92 1.48 17.60
N LEU A 331 -22.78 0.78 17.53
CA LEU A 331 -21.79 0.79 18.59
C LEU A 331 -21.24 2.20 18.83
N CYS A 332 -20.96 2.94 17.75
CA CYS A 332 -20.50 4.33 17.80
C CYS A 332 -21.57 5.29 18.34
N ARG A 333 -22.85 5.05 18.05
CA ARG A 333 -23.99 5.90 18.44
C ARG A 333 -24.45 5.72 19.89
N ASN A 334 -24.08 4.63 20.55
CA ASN A 334 -24.39 4.38 21.96
C ASN A 334 -23.36 5.06 22.90
N GLN A 335 -23.63 6.33 23.19
CA GLN A 335 -22.75 7.27 23.90
C GLN A 335 -22.32 6.81 25.31
N ASP A 336 -23.23 6.23 26.11
CA ASP A 336 -22.95 5.83 27.50
C ASP A 336 -21.94 4.69 27.61
N ARG A 337 -21.85 3.85 26.59
CA ARG A 337 -20.86 2.76 26.54
C ARG A 337 -19.51 3.25 26.05
N LEU A 338 -19.45 4.26 25.18
CA LEU A 338 -18.24 4.69 24.47
C LEU A 338 -17.38 5.69 25.27
N ALA A 339 -17.99 6.56 26.08
CA ALA A 339 -17.27 7.55 26.91
C ALA A 339 -16.34 6.92 27.97
N SER A 340 -16.53 5.64 28.31
CA SER A 340 -15.65 4.88 29.22
C SER A 340 -14.61 4.00 28.50
N GLN A 341 -14.54 4.06 27.16
CA GLN A 341 -13.73 3.18 26.29
C GLN A 341 -12.56 3.89 25.59
N THR A 342 -12.64 5.21 25.41
CA THR A 342 -11.61 6.01 24.73
C THR A 342 -10.51 6.44 25.68
N THR A 343 -9.65 5.50 26.06
CA THR A 343 -8.39 5.82 26.72
C THR A 343 -7.29 5.11 25.92
N GLU A 344 -6.52 5.90 25.16
CA GLU A 344 -5.19 5.62 24.62
C GLU A 344 -4.96 5.18 23.15
N SER A 345 -5.95 4.86 22.29
CA SER A 345 -5.54 4.50 20.89
C SER A 345 -6.52 4.63 19.71
N ILE A 346 -7.76 5.09 19.89
CA ILE A 346 -8.73 5.17 18.77
C ILE A 346 -8.86 6.61 18.27
N ARG A 347 -8.67 6.82 16.96
CA ARG A 347 -8.76 8.12 16.32
C ARG A 347 -10.23 8.46 16.01
N VAL A 348 -10.71 9.56 16.56
CA VAL A 348 -12.10 10.02 16.38
C VAL A 348 -12.29 10.73 15.03
N ARG A 349 -11.46 11.74 14.74
CA ARG A 349 -11.52 12.54 13.50
C ARG A 349 -10.65 12.01 12.37
N SER A 350 -11.15 12.10 11.15
CA SER A 350 -10.37 11.80 9.95
C SER A 350 -9.37 12.90 9.62
N CYS A 351 -8.34 12.60 8.82
CA CYS A 351 -7.49 13.63 8.21
C CYS A 351 -8.16 14.34 7.03
N LEU A 352 -9.28 13.82 6.54
CA LEU A 352 -10.14 14.47 5.54
C LEU A 352 -11.41 14.96 6.20
N SER A 353 -11.85 16.17 5.87
CA SER A 353 -13.17 16.62 6.30
C SER A 353 -14.26 15.87 5.53
N HIS A 354 -15.10 15.13 6.25
CA HIS A 354 -16.24 14.46 5.67
C HIS A 354 -17.53 15.26 5.89
N ARG A 355 -18.40 15.31 4.87
CA ARG A 355 -19.74 15.88 5.04
C ARG A 355 -20.60 14.92 5.84
N LEU A 356 -20.76 15.21 7.13
CA LEU A 356 -21.58 14.44 8.05
C LEU A 356 -22.91 15.12 8.36
N SER A 357 -23.87 14.33 8.85
CA SER A 357 -25.12 14.85 9.40
C SER A 357 -24.84 15.71 10.64
N PRO A 358 -25.72 16.68 10.99
CA PRO A 358 -25.57 17.45 12.23
C PRO A 358 -25.51 16.58 13.49
N ALA A 359 -26.23 15.45 13.48
CA ALA A 359 -26.25 14.49 14.58
C ALA A 359 -24.91 13.77 14.74
N ASP A 360 -24.31 13.27 13.65
CA ASP A 360 -23.01 12.60 13.69
C ASP A 360 -21.87 13.60 14.01
N ASN A 361 -21.97 14.84 13.56
CA ASN A 361 -21.02 15.90 13.94
C ASN A 361 -21.08 16.22 15.44
N ASN A 362 -22.29 16.29 16.01
CA ASN A 362 -22.46 16.48 17.45
C ASN A 362 -21.92 15.26 18.23
N LEU A 363 -22.16 14.05 17.73
CA LEU A 363 -21.61 12.83 18.31
C LEU A 363 -20.07 12.84 18.33
N LEU A 364 -19.42 13.20 17.22
CA LEU A 364 -17.95 13.31 17.18
C LEU A 364 -17.43 14.36 18.16
N PHE A 365 -18.09 15.52 18.25
CA PHE A 365 -17.72 16.57 19.20
C PHE A 365 -17.84 16.09 20.66
N MET A 366 -18.92 15.38 20.99
CA MET A 366 -19.10 14.77 22.32
C MET A 366 -18.04 13.71 22.63
N LEU A 367 -17.64 12.91 21.63
CA LEU A 367 -16.57 11.92 21.79
C LEU A 367 -15.21 12.58 22.03
N GLU A 368 -14.88 13.63 21.29
CA GLU A 368 -13.66 14.42 21.49
C GLU A 368 -13.60 15.02 22.90
N LYS A 369 -14.73 15.58 23.36
CA LYS A 369 -14.85 16.15 24.70
C LYS A 369 -14.64 15.09 25.78
N SER A 370 -15.23 13.91 25.63
CA SER A 370 -15.06 12.80 26.58
C SER A 370 -13.62 12.26 26.65
N VAL A 371 -12.88 12.31 25.53
CA VAL A 371 -11.46 11.93 25.48
C VAL A 371 -10.60 12.98 26.19
N ALA A 372 -10.93 14.27 26.02
CA ALA A 372 -10.20 15.38 26.64
C ALA A 372 -10.43 15.50 28.15
N GLU A 373 -11.60 15.06 28.66
CA GLU A 373 -11.99 15.12 30.07
C GLU A 373 -11.60 13.85 30.87
N ALA A 374 -10.98 12.85 30.25
CA ALA A 374 -10.52 11.65 30.96
C ALA A 374 -9.43 12.00 31.98
N PRO A 375 -9.57 11.62 33.27
CA PRO A 375 -8.61 11.99 34.30
C PRO A 375 -7.25 11.37 33.99
N HIS A 376 -6.23 12.22 33.83
CA HIS A 376 -4.84 11.78 33.88
C HIS A 376 -4.64 10.93 35.12
N SER A 377 -4.29 9.67 34.97
CA SER A 377 -3.80 8.86 36.08
C SER A 377 -2.52 9.53 36.59
N ILE A 378 -2.66 10.27 37.69
CA ILE A 378 -1.55 10.75 38.49
C ILE A 378 -0.86 9.50 39.03
N ASN A 379 0.15 9.02 38.31
CA ASN A 379 1.14 8.12 38.89
C ASN A 379 2.06 8.98 39.76
N CYS A 380 1.56 9.35 40.95
CA CYS A 380 2.40 9.79 42.05
C CYS A 380 3.26 8.59 42.48
N TRP A 381 4.50 8.56 42.02
CA TRP A 381 5.54 7.79 42.68
C TRP A 381 5.98 8.57 43.93
N PRO A 382 6.08 7.93 45.12
CA PRO A 382 6.49 8.63 46.33
C PRO A 382 7.95 9.06 46.22
N GLY A 383 8.22 10.27 46.74
CA GLY A 383 9.49 10.96 46.66
C GLY A 383 10.65 10.18 47.25
N PHE A 384 11.78 10.25 46.56
CA PHE A 384 13.10 10.02 47.13
C PHE A 384 13.94 11.26 46.81
N GLU A 385 14.14 12.12 47.80
CA GLU A 385 15.11 13.20 47.74
C GLU A 385 16.52 12.61 47.62
N GLY A 386 17.36 13.17 46.75
CA GLY A 386 18.72 12.70 46.61
C GLY A 386 19.54 13.30 45.47
N SER A 387 20.02 14.53 45.71
CA SER A 387 21.33 15.05 45.30
C SER A 387 21.68 15.28 43.81
N MET A 388 22.28 16.45 43.64
CA MET A 388 22.87 17.07 42.47
C MET A 388 24.22 16.42 42.13
N SER A 389 24.47 16.01 40.88
CA SER A 389 25.82 16.05 40.28
C SER A 389 25.82 15.88 38.75
N CYS A 390 26.72 16.63 38.12
CA CYS A 390 26.97 16.77 36.69
C CYS A 390 27.55 15.50 36.04
N THR A 391 27.35 15.30 34.73
CA THR A 391 28.43 15.25 33.68
C THR A 391 27.97 14.62 32.34
N SER A 392 28.66 15.08 31.27
CA SER A 392 28.97 14.39 30.01
C SER A 392 28.06 14.60 28.79
N LYS A 393 28.56 15.46 27.89
CA LYS A 393 28.22 15.50 26.46
C LYS A 393 28.81 14.25 25.78
N HIS A 394 27.97 13.38 25.24
CA HIS A 394 28.40 12.33 24.29
C HIS A 394 27.92 12.65 22.87
N SER A 395 28.89 12.85 21.97
CA SER A 395 28.70 12.86 20.51
C SER A 395 28.14 11.53 20.00
N PRO A 396 27.20 11.51 19.03
CA PRO A 396 26.69 10.27 18.46
C PRO A 396 27.69 9.67 17.47
N LYS A 397 28.04 8.39 17.67
CA LYS A 397 28.81 7.59 16.71
C LYS A 397 27.98 7.30 15.44
N PRO A 398 28.60 7.23 14.24
CA PRO A 398 27.89 6.89 13.01
C PRO A 398 27.48 5.42 13.02
N THR A 399 26.17 5.16 12.96
CA THR A 399 25.62 3.80 12.80
C THR A 399 25.32 3.55 11.33
N SER A 400 25.70 2.36 10.84
CA SER A 400 25.54 1.94 9.45
C SER A 400 24.06 1.90 9.02
N PRO A 401 23.75 2.17 7.73
CA PRO A 401 22.39 2.22 7.21
C PRO A 401 21.60 0.91 7.43
N LEU A 402 22.30 -0.24 7.45
CA LEU A 402 21.71 -1.55 7.70
C LEU A 402 21.13 -1.67 9.13
N LYS A 403 21.79 -1.08 10.14
CA LYS A 403 21.30 -1.08 11.53
C LYS A 403 20.10 -0.15 11.73
N LYS A 404 20.08 0.99 11.02
CA LYS A 404 18.88 1.86 10.96
C LYS A 404 17.70 1.12 10.31
N PHE A 405 17.94 0.39 9.23
CA PHE A 405 16.91 -0.44 8.57
C PHE A 405 16.39 -1.56 9.48
N GLN A 406 17.27 -2.25 10.22
CA GLN A 406 16.87 -3.26 11.21
C GLN A 406 16.10 -2.65 12.40
N GLN A 407 16.51 -1.48 12.90
CA GLN A 407 15.75 -0.76 13.93
C GLN A 407 14.38 -0.26 13.43
N LEU A 408 14.29 0.15 12.16
CA LEU A 408 13.03 0.52 11.50
C LEU A 408 12.04 -0.65 11.41
N LEU A 409 12.52 -1.83 11.01
CA LEU A 409 11.72 -3.07 10.98
C LEU A 409 11.27 -3.47 12.40
N ARG A 410 12.15 -3.38 13.39
CA ARG A 410 11.87 -3.77 14.78
C ARG A 410 10.89 -2.82 15.48
N ARG A 411 10.92 -1.51 15.17
CA ARG A 411 9.99 -0.51 15.68
C ARG A 411 8.59 -0.63 15.05
N ASN A 412 8.50 -1.10 13.80
CA ASN A 412 7.23 -1.38 13.13
C ASN A 412 6.53 -2.64 13.66
N HIS A 413 7.28 -3.62 14.20
CA HIS A 413 6.73 -4.85 14.78
C HIS A 413 5.85 -4.62 16.02
N SER A 414 6.10 -3.56 16.79
CA SER A 414 5.40 -3.27 18.06
C SER A 414 3.94 -2.80 17.88
N ASN A 415 3.52 -2.45 16.66
CA ASN A 415 2.18 -1.94 16.39
C ASN A 415 1.24 -2.99 15.75
N SER A 416 1.69 -4.23 15.62
CA SER A 416 0.87 -5.32 15.08
C SER A 416 0.01 -5.94 16.20
N VAL A 417 -1.31 -5.96 16.01
CA VAL A 417 -2.24 -6.65 16.93
C VAL A 417 -2.36 -8.09 16.46
N HIS A 418 -1.79 -9.02 17.23
CA HIS A 418 -2.02 -10.45 17.04
C HIS A 418 -3.28 -10.90 17.79
N PRO A 419 -4.08 -11.84 17.24
CA PRO A 419 -5.09 -12.51 18.03
C PRO A 419 -4.38 -13.32 19.14
N THR A 420 -4.72 -13.05 20.40
CA THR A 420 -4.26 -13.85 21.53
C THR A 420 -4.92 -15.22 21.47
N THR A 421 -4.24 -16.19 20.86
CA THR A 421 -4.68 -17.61 20.82
C THR A 421 -4.31 -18.36 22.11
N ALA A 422 -4.30 -17.67 23.26
CA ALA A 422 -4.15 -18.33 24.55
C ALA A 422 -5.54 -18.46 25.18
N ALA A 423 -6.05 -19.69 25.23
CA ALA A 423 -7.09 -20.03 26.19
C ALA A 423 -6.58 -19.62 27.60
N PRO A 424 -7.42 -19.07 28.48
CA PRO A 424 -6.97 -18.69 29.82
C PRO A 424 -6.58 -19.96 30.56
N SER A 425 -5.27 -20.18 30.70
CA SER A 425 -4.72 -21.26 31.51
C SER A 425 -4.85 -20.88 32.98
N TRP A 426 -6.05 -20.99 33.53
CA TRP A 426 -6.30 -21.02 34.97
C TRP A 426 -5.76 -22.34 35.53
N ARG A 427 -4.44 -22.48 35.62
CA ARG A 427 -3.82 -23.62 36.32
C ARG A 427 -2.36 -23.35 36.66
N ARG A 428 -2.10 -22.60 37.74
CA ARG A 428 -1.05 -22.95 38.71
C ARG A 428 -1.22 -22.25 40.07
N SER A 429 -1.60 -23.09 41.05
CA SER A 429 -1.30 -23.04 42.49
C SER A 429 -1.58 -21.76 43.27
N ILE A 430 -2.84 -21.61 43.73
CA ILE A 430 -3.13 -20.89 44.97
C ILE A 430 -2.89 -21.87 46.12
N ARG A 431 -1.89 -21.56 46.95
CA ARG A 431 -1.64 -22.23 48.23
C ARG A 431 -2.79 -21.82 49.15
N LEU A 432 -3.64 -22.79 49.51
CA LEU A 432 -4.72 -22.62 50.48
C LEU A 432 -4.12 -22.24 51.84
N GLN A 433 -4.31 -21.00 52.25
CA GLN A 433 -4.31 -20.61 53.66
C GLN A 433 -5.68 -20.02 53.94
N THR A 434 -6.50 -20.84 54.59
CA THR A 434 -7.79 -20.49 55.20
C THR A 434 -7.61 -19.39 56.24
N SER A 435 -8.25 -18.25 56.03
CA SER A 435 -8.75 -17.40 57.13
C SER A 435 -9.90 -16.53 56.63
N GLU A 436 -11.09 -16.90 57.10
CA GLU A 436 -12.32 -16.15 57.39
C GLU A 436 -12.73 -14.88 56.58
N LEU A 437 -13.90 -15.03 55.95
CA LEU A 437 -15.05 -14.11 55.89
C LEU A 437 -14.80 -12.59 55.93
N SER A 438 -15.00 -11.93 54.78
CA SER A 438 -15.96 -10.81 54.71
C SER A 438 -16.47 -10.65 53.27
N ILE A 439 -17.79 -10.69 53.14
CA ILE A 439 -18.53 -10.40 51.91
C ILE A 439 -18.42 -8.89 51.69
N SER A 440 -17.81 -8.47 50.59
CA SER A 440 -18.04 -7.14 50.02
C SER A 440 -18.11 -7.24 48.50
N ARG A 441 -19.26 -6.75 48.00
CA ARG A 441 -19.65 -6.70 46.59
C ARG A 441 -18.59 -6.02 45.73
N ASP A 442 -17.96 -6.75 44.83
CA ASP A 442 -17.12 -6.16 43.79
C ASP A 442 -17.86 -6.14 42.44
N GLY A 443 -18.60 -5.04 42.21
CA GLY A 443 -19.18 -4.71 40.90
C GLY A 443 -18.17 -4.03 39.94
N SER A 444 -16.94 -3.77 40.38
CA SER A 444 -15.96 -2.97 39.62
C SER A 444 -15.10 -3.83 38.68
N MET A 445 -14.80 -5.07 39.06
CA MET A 445 -13.95 -5.97 38.25
C MET A 445 -14.68 -6.58 37.05
N VAL A 446 -15.99 -6.82 37.15
CA VAL A 446 -16.82 -7.31 36.03
C VAL A 446 -17.04 -6.21 34.98
N THR A 447 -17.19 -4.95 35.42
CA THR A 447 -17.33 -3.81 34.51
C THR A 447 -16.01 -3.48 33.81
N SER A 448 -14.84 -3.64 34.44
CA SER A 448 -13.54 -3.37 33.78
C SER A 448 -13.17 -4.41 32.73
N ALA A 449 -13.44 -5.70 33.00
CA ALA A 449 -13.22 -6.78 32.03
C ALA A 449 -14.15 -6.68 30.81
N SER A 450 -15.43 -6.35 31.03
CA SER A 450 -16.41 -6.09 29.97
C SER A 450 -16.06 -4.84 29.14
N ARG A 451 -15.54 -3.78 29.78
CA ARG A 451 -15.03 -2.56 29.11
C ARG A 451 -13.84 -2.85 28.18
N ALA A 452 -12.84 -3.60 28.66
CA ALA A 452 -11.68 -3.97 27.86
C ALA A 452 -12.03 -4.87 26.66
N LEU A 453 -13.01 -5.76 26.84
CA LEU A 453 -13.51 -6.62 25.76
C LEU A 453 -14.15 -5.80 24.63
N ASN A 454 -15.00 -4.81 24.95
CA ASN A 454 -15.71 -3.99 23.96
C ASN A 454 -14.79 -3.02 23.19
N ALA A 455 -13.80 -2.41 23.85
CA ALA A 455 -12.82 -1.53 23.19
C ALA A 455 -11.95 -2.28 22.17
N ASN A 456 -11.57 -3.53 22.50
CA ASN A 456 -10.86 -4.40 21.57
C ASN A 456 -11.74 -4.75 20.35
N VAL A 457 -13.04 -4.96 20.55
CA VAL A 457 -13.98 -5.28 19.47
C VAL A 457 -14.15 -4.12 18.48
N LEU A 458 -14.31 -2.87 18.95
CA LEU A 458 -14.40 -1.69 18.07
C LEU A 458 -13.12 -1.51 17.24
N ARG A 459 -11.95 -1.61 17.89
CA ARG A 459 -10.66 -1.52 17.20
C ARG A 459 -10.46 -2.63 16.18
N GLU A 460 -10.84 -3.87 16.52
CA GLU A 460 -10.79 -5.02 15.62
C GLU A 460 -11.70 -4.81 14.40
N ALA A 461 -12.91 -4.29 14.61
CA ALA A 461 -13.88 -4.04 13.55
C ALA A 461 -13.47 -2.90 12.60
N LEU A 462 -12.93 -1.80 13.13
CA LEU A 462 -12.31 -0.73 12.34
C LEU A 462 -11.11 -1.24 11.53
N ALA A 463 -10.31 -2.15 12.10
CA ALA A 463 -9.22 -2.79 11.37
C ALA A 463 -9.72 -3.70 10.24
N VAL A 464 -10.88 -4.34 10.38
CA VAL A 464 -11.51 -5.11 9.30
C VAL A 464 -11.98 -4.17 8.19
N LEU A 465 -12.64 -3.06 8.50
CA LEU A 465 -13.03 -2.04 7.50
C LEU A 465 -11.82 -1.53 6.70
N TYR A 466 -10.73 -1.18 7.38
CA TYR A 466 -9.47 -0.78 6.74
C TYR A 466 -8.91 -1.86 5.82
N THR A 467 -8.89 -3.11 6.30
CA THR A 467 -8.40 -4.25 5.51
C THR A 467 -9.26 -4.43 4.26
N MET A 468 -10.59 -4.38 4.40
CA MET A 468 -11.52 -4.50 3.27
C MET A 468 -11.30 -3.38 2.27
N GLU A 469 -11.13 -2.14 2.72
CA GLU A 469 -10.84 -1.01 1.84
C GLU A 469 -9.57 -1.27 1.02
N CYS A 470 -8.52 -1.76 1.67
CA CYS A 470 -7.28 -2.09 0.98
C CYS A 470 -7.47 -3.20 -0.07
N LEU A 471 -8.21 -4.26 0.28
CA LEU A 471 -8.42 -5.39 -0.63
C LEU A 471 -9.28 -5.01 -1.84
N VAL A 472 -10.34 -4.23 -1.61
CA VAL A 472 -11.25 -3.76 -2.65
C VAL A 472 -10.53 -2.84 -3.62
N LEU A 473 -9.74 -1.87 -3.13
CA LEU A 473 -8.94 -0.99 -3.98
C LEU A 473 -7.88 -1.76 -4.79
N THR A 474 -7.20 -2.73 -4.16
CA THR A 474 -6.18 -3.55 -4.83
C THR A 474 -6.81 -4.36 -5.97
N ALA A 475 -7.89 -5.09 -5.67
CA ALA A 475 -8.58 -5.91 -6.65
C ALA A 475 -9.23 -5.07 -7.77
N TYR A 476 -9.70 -3.86 -7.45
CA TYR A 476 -10.17 -2.91 -8.46
C TYR A 476 -9.06 -2.52 -9.46
N LEU A 477 -7.87 -2.17 -8.98
CA LEU A 477 -6.72 -1.84 -9.84
C LEU A 477 -6.22 -3.06 -10.63
N GLU A 478 -6.11 -4.22 -9.98
CA GLU A 478 -5.69 -5.48 -10.62
C GLU A 478 -6.67 -5.91 -11.73
N ALA A 479 -7.97 -5.61 -11.61
CA ALA A 479 -8.95 -5.83 -12.68
C ALA A 479 -8.92 -4.75 -13.77
N PHE A 480 -8.85 -3.48 -13.38
CA PHE A 480 -8.93 -2.35 -14.32
C PHE A 480 -7.69 -2.25 -15.23
N ILE A 481 -6.49 -2.35 -14.66
CA ILE A 481 -5.24 -2.02 -15.37
C ILE A 481 -4.98 -2.95 -16.56
N PRO A 482 -5.09 -4.28 -16.47
CA PRO A 482 -4.90 -5.16 -17.62
C PRO A 482 -5.92 -4.93 -18.72
N LEU A 483 -7.19 -4.67 -18.36
CA LEU A 483 -8.23 -4.35 -19.35
C LEU A 483 -7.95 -3.02 -20.05
N PHE A 484 -7.55 -1.99 -19.30
CA PHE A 484 -7.10 -0.74 -19.89
C PHE A 484 -5.93 -0.98 -20.84
N TYR A 485 -4.92 -1.74 -20.40
CA TYR A 485 -3.71 -1.96 -21.16
C TYR A 485 -3.98 -2.73 -22.47
N GLY A 486 -4.80 -3.77 -22.43
CA GLY A 486 -5.23 -4.50 -23.63
C GLY A 486 -5.99 -3.59 -24.61
N ASN A 487 -6.89 -2.73 -24.12
CA ASN A 487 -7.58 -1.75 -24.97
C ASN A 487 -6.63 -0.70 -25.54
N TYR A 488 -5.68 -0.20 -24.73
CA TYR A 488 -4.64 0.72 -25.16
C TYR A 488 -3.84 0.14 -26.32
N MET A 489 -3.39 -1.11 -26.25
CA MET A 489 -2.69 -1.78 -27.34
C MET A 489 -3.52 -1.81 -28.64
N MET A 490 -4.80 -2.19 -28.54
CA MET A 490 -5.71 -2.26 -29.69
C MET A 490 -5.90 -0.89 -30.37
N VAL A 491 -6.01 0.18 -29.58
CA VAL A 491 -6.12 1.55 -30.11
C VAL A 491 -4.79 2.02 -30.69
N MET A 492 -3.69 1.82 -29.96
CA MET A 492 -2.38 2.37 -30.27
C MET A 492 -1.82 1.85 -31.60
N VAL A 493 -2.05 0.57 -31.93
CA VAL A 493 -1.63 -0.03 -33.21
C VAL A 493 -2.28 0.63 -34.45
N ASN A 494 -3.36 1.38 -34.25
CA ASN A 494 -4.01 2.15 -35.32
C ASN A 494 -3.45 3.57 -35.48
N LEU A 495 -2.68 4.07 -34.51
CA LEU A 495 -2.14 5.43 -34.49
C LEU A 495 -0.76 5.50 -35.19
N PRO A 496 -0.43 6.64 -35.83
CA PRO A 496 0.85 6.80 -36.54
C PRO A 496 2.06 6.75 -35.60
N ASN A 497 1.86 7.05 -34.32
CA ASN A 497 2.90 7.05 -33.30
C ASN A 497 3.34 5.64 -32.86
N ALA A 498 2.62 4.59 -33.26
CA ALA A 498 2.91 3.21 -32.86
C ALA A 498 4.37 2.80 -33.15
N LYS A 499 4.94 3.27 -34.27
CA LYS A 499 6.32 2.97 -34.68
C LYS A 499 7.39 3.46 -33.69
N TYR A 500 7.07 4.43 -32.83
CA TYR A 500 7.99 4.98 -31.84
C TYR A 500 7.89 4.29 -30.47
N HIS A 501 6.95 3.36 -30.28
CA HIS A 501 6.80 2.59 -29.05
C HIS A 501 7.56 1.28 -29.12
N THR A 502 8.48 1.07 -28.18
CA THR A 502 9.40 -0.08 -28.16
C THR A 502 8.69 -1.41 -27.96
N GLU A 503 7.60 -1.44 -27.19
CA GLU A 503 6.81 -2.66 -26.93
C GLU A 503 5.96 -3.07 -28.14
N LEU A 504 5.51 -2.10 -28.95
CA LEU A 504 4.73 -2.36 -30.16
C LEU A 504 5.59 -2.74 -31.37
N LYS A 505 6.92 -2.78 -31.25
CA LYS A 505 7.82 -3.10 -32.38
C LYS A 505 7.48 -4.44 -33.05
N ASN A 506 7.00 -5.41 -32.28
CA ASN A 506 6.59 -6.73 -32.77
C ASN A 506 5.06 -6.89 -32.86
N VAL A 507 4.29 -5.85 -32.52
CA VAL A 507 2.82 -5.89 -32.48
C VAL A 507 2.25 -5.12 -33.67
N THR A 508 1.71 -5.85 -34.63
CA THR A 508 1.09 -5.32 -35.86
C THR A 508 -0.43 -5.46 -35.81
N ARG A 509 -1.13 -4.79 -36.74
CA ARG A 509 -2.59 -4.92 -36.89
C ARG A 509 -3.07 -6.37 -37.06
N GLN A 510 -2.21 -7.27 -37.51
CA GLN A 510 -2.54 -8.67 -37.76
C GLN A 510 -2.40 -9.55 -36.52
N ASN A 511 -1.45 -9.25 -35.61
CA ASN A 511 -1.19 -10.08 -34.43
C ASN A 511 -1.64 -9.46 -33.11
N VAL A 512 -2.01 -8.17 -33.10
CA VAL A 512 -2.44 -7.46 -31.88
C VAL A 512 -3.58 -8.17 -31.16
N SER A 513 -4.53 -8.74 -31.90
CA SER A 513 -5.63 -9.51 -31.32
C SER A 513 -5.13 -10.72 -30.53
N TYR A 514 -4.13 -11.45 -31.04
CA TYR A 514 -3.58 -12.63 -30.37
C TYR A 514 -2.82 -12.23 -29.09
N THR A 515 -1.97 -11.21 -29.19
CA THR A 515 -1.20 -10.71 -28.03
C THR A 515 -2.11 -10.12 -26.95
N ALA A 516 -3.10 -9.32 -27.34
CA ALA A 516 -4.06 -8.72 -26.41
C ALA A 516 -4.98 -9.77 -25.77
N THR A 517 -5.27 -10.89 -26.44
CA THR A 517 -6.15 -11.95 -25.90
C THR A 517 -5.64 -12.48 -24.57
N VAL A 518 -4.33 -12.70 -24.43
CA VAL A 518 -3.72 -13.17 -23.17
C VAL A 518 -3.93 -12.14 -22.05
N VAL A 519 -3.68 -10.87 -22.35
CA VAL A 519 -3.86 -9.76 -21.39
C VAL A 519 -5.34 -9.62 -21.00
N PHE A 520 -6.27 -9.78 -21.95
CA PHE A 520 -7.70 -9.76 -21.68
C PHE A 520 -8.17 -10.96 -20.87
N LEU A 521 -7.71 -12.17 -21.16
CA LEU A 521 -8.02 -13.36 -20.36
C LEU A 521 -7.53 -13.19 -18.92
N PHE A 522 -6.32 -12.65 -18.74
CA PHE A 522 -5.81 -12.29 -17.42
C PHE A 522 -6.69 -11.22 -16.75
N GLY A 523 -7.05 -10.15 -17.45
CA GLY A 523 -7.97 -9.12 -16.94
C GLY A 523 -9.34 -9.67 -16.53
N LEU A 524 -9.91 -10.59 -17.30
CA LEU A 524 -11.18 -11.26 -16.98
C LEU A 524 -11.05 -12.15 -15.73
N LEU A 525 -9.92 -12.84 -15.57
CA LEU A 525 -9.63 -13.59 -14.34
C LEU A 525 -9.57 -12.65 -13.12
N GLN A 526 -8.99 -11.46 -13.26
CA GLN A 526 -8.96 -10.45 -12.21
C GLN A 526 -10.35 -9.89 -11.90
N VAL A 527 -11.19 -9.67 -12.91
CA VAL A 527 -12.61 -9.29 -12.71
C VAL A 527 -13.37 -10.38 -11.95
N ALA A 528 -13.16 -11.66 -12.31
CA ALA A 528 -13.77 -12.78 -11.59
C ALA A 528 -13.28 -12.86 -10.13
N SER A 529 -11.99 -12.63 -9.90
CA SER A 529 -11.38 -12.54 -8.57
C SER A 529 -11.98 -11.40 -7.73
N PHE A 530 -12.15 -10.21 -8.32
CA PHE A 530 -12.84 -9.08 -7.70
C PHE A 530 -14.29 -9.43 -7.34
N GLY A 531 -15.02 -10.09 -8.25
CA GLY A 531 -16.38 -10.55 -8.01
C GLY A 531 -16.47 -11.56 -6.85
N LEU A 532 -15.51 -12.49 -6.76
CA LEU A 532 -15.43 -13.45 -5.66
C LEU A 532 -15.14 -12.77 -4.32
N LEU A 533 -14.21 -11.81 -4.30
CA LEU A 533 -13.92 -10.99 -3.12
C LEU A 533 -15.17 -10.20 -2.69
N ALA A 534 -15.87 -9.58 -3.63
CA ALA A 534 -17.09 -8.84 -3.38
C ALA A 534 -18.20 -9.72 -2.81
N ALA A 535 -18.41 -10.90 -3.39
CA ALA A 535 -19.37 -11.88 -2.89
C ALA A 535 -19.02 -12.38 -1.49
N LEU A 536 -17.74 -12.60 -1.20
CA LEU A 536 -17.28 -13.00 0.14
C LEU A 536 -17.53 -11.89 1.17
N ILE A 537 -17.22 -10.63 0.84
CA ILE A 537 -17.48 -9.49 1.72
C ILE A 537 -18.98 -9.32 1.97
N GLN A 538 -19.80 -9.37 0.92
CA GLN A 538 -21.25 -9.24 1.06
C GLN A 538 -21.83 -10.36 1.93
N ARG A 539 -21.42 -11.62 1.72
CA ARG A 539 -21.94 -12.77 2.48
C ARG A 539 -21.48 -12.80 3.94
N LYS A 540 -20.28 -12.30 4.23
CA LYS A 540 -19.70 -12.38 5.58
C LYS A 540 -19.90 -11.12 6.42
N CYS A 541 -19.87 -9.95 5.78
CA CYS A 541 -19.95 -8.67 6.48
C CYS A 541 -21.26 -7.93 6.20
N GLY A 542 -22.13 -8.39 5.29
CA GLY A 542 -23.35 -7.67 4.89
C GLY A 542 -23.10 -6.39 4.08
N MET A 543 -21.83 -6.07 3.81
CA MET A 543 -21.41 -4.82 3.20
C MET A 543 -21.34 -4.89 1.67
N ASN A 544 -21.90 -3.87 1.01
CA ASN A 544 -21.81 -3.73 -0.42
C ASN A 544 -20.47 -3.09 -0.83
N VAL A 545 -19.62 -3.91 -1.47
CA VAL A 545 -18.26 -3.54 -1.89
C VAL A 545 -18.23 -2.38 -2.88
N LEU A 546 -19.22 -2.25 -3.76
CA LEU A 546 -19.25 -1.17 -4.73
C LEU A 546 -19.42 0.20 -4.05
N TYR A 547 -20.20 0.28 -2.97
CA TYR A 547 -20.35 1.51 -2.19
C TYR A 547 -19.06 1.86 -1.45
N GLN A 548 -18.36 0.87 -0.90
CA GLN A 548 -17.06 1.11 -0.27
C GLN A 548 -16.03 1.60 -1.28
N LEU A 549 -15.98 0.99 -2.46
CA LEU A 549 -15.11 1.43 -3.55
C LEU A 549 -15.44 2.86 -3.98
N ALA A 550 -16.68 3.14 -4.36
CA ALA A 550 -17.10 4.46 -4.84
C ALA A 550 -16.89 5.54 -3.78
N PHE A 551 -17.14 5.24 -2.49
CA PHE A 551 -16.84 6.16 -1.40
C PHE A 551 -15.38 6.61 -1.40
N VAL A 552 -14.42 5.69 -1.56
CA VAL A 552 -13.00 6.06 -1.62
C VAL A 552 -12.67 6.86 -2.87
N LEU A 553 -13.15 6.39 -4.04
CA LEU A 553 -12.89 7.04 -5.32
C LEU A 553 -13.44 8.47 -5.37
N GLU A 554 -14.59 8.73 -4.74
CA GLU A 554 -15.23 10.03 -4.70
C GLU A 554 -14.64 10.93 -3.61
N THR A 555 -14.42 10.43 -2.40
CA THR A 555 -13.86 11.24 -1.30
C THR A 555 -12.41 11.62 -1.52
N GLN A 556 -11.65 10.80 -2.25
CA GLN A 556 -10.21 11.01 -2.52
C GLN A 556 -9.94 11.24 -4.01
N MET A 557 -10.95 11.73 -4.76
CA MET A 557 -10.91 11.82 -6.22
C MET A 557 -9.68 12.55 -6.76
N ALA A 558 -9.30 13.69 -6.18
CA ALA A 558 -8.15 14.46 -6.65
C ALA A 558 -6.82 13.68 -6.55
N LEU A 559 -6.64 12.91 -5.48
CA LEU A 559 -5.44 12.10 -5.24
C LEU A 559 -5.42 10.88 -6.17
N VAL A 560 -6.56 10.20 -6.29
CA VAL A 560 -6.74 9.02 -7.15
C VAL A 560 -6.51 9.39 -8.61
N GLN A 561 -7.20 10.43 -9.11
CA GLN A 561 -7.08 10.90 -10.49
C GLN A 561 -5.64 11.27 -10.83
N GLY A 562 -5.01 12.11 -9.99
CA GLY A 562 -3.64 12.56 -10.24
C GLY A 562 -2.66 11.39 -10.33
N LYS A 563 -2.77 10.41 -9.44
CA LYS A 563 -1.93 9.20 -9.47
C LYS A 563 -2.18 8.36 -10.72
N LEU A 564 -3.44 8.06 -11.05
CA LEU A 564 -3.77 7.31 -12.27
C LEU A 564 -3.20 7.99 -13.52
N MET A 565 -3.36 9.31 -13.64
CA MET A 565 -2.83 10.09 -14.76
C MET A 565 -1.30 10.06 -14.83
N ILE A 566 -0.60 10.44 -13.75
CA ILE A 566 0.88 10.45 -13.75
C ILE A 566 1.42 9.06 -14.07
N TRP A 567 0.97 8.04 -13.36
CA TRP A 567 1.57 6.72 -13.47
C TRP A 567 1.36 6.11 -14.84
N MET A 568 0.22 6.36 -15.47
CA MET A 568 0.01 5.93 -16.85
C MET A 568 0.90 6.73 -17.81
N LEU A 569 0.91 8.07 -17.72
CA LEU A 569 1.72 8.89 -18.62
C LEU A 569 3.21 8.58 -18.52
N VAL A 570 3.73 8.44 -17.30
CA VAL A 570 5.14 8.09 -17.04
C VAL A 570 5.48 6.73 -17.61
N THR A 571 4.64 5.72 -17.36
CA THR A 571 4.96 4.35 -17.79
C THR A 571 4.94 4.23 -19.30
N LEU A 572 3.97 4.87 -19.97
CA LEU A 572 3.91 4.92 -21.43
C LEU A 572 5.04 5.76 -22.03
N ALA A 573 5.41 6.88 -21.39
CA ALA A 573 6.54 7.70 -21.81
C ALA A 573 7.86 6.92 -21.85
N CYS A 574 8.14 6.11 -20.82
CA CYS A 574 9.33 5.25 -20.77
C CYS A 574 9.40 4.21 -21.91
N ARG A 575 8.31 3.97 -22.64
CA ARG A 575 8.24 3.02 -23.76
C ARG A 575 8.47 3.68 -25.11
N VAL A 576 8.49 5.02 -25.17
CA VAL A 576 8.72 5.79 -26.39
C VAL A 576 10.23 5.99 -26.61
N VAL A 577 10.71 5.76 -27.82
CA VAL A 577 12.15 5.87 -28.18
C VAL A 577 12.75 7.24 -27.87
N HIS A 578 11.96 8.32 -27.93
CA HIS A 578 12.38 9.68 -27.58
C HIS A 578 12.82 9.85 -26.12
N PHE A 579 12.46 8.93 -25.23
CA PHE A 579 12.97 8.92 -23.85
C PHE A 579 14.34 8.23 -23.70
N GLY A 580 14.95 7.81 -24.82
CA GLY A 580 16.33 7.32 -24.87
C GLY A 580 16.58 6.05 -24.06
N VAL A 581 15.56 5.19 -23.95
CA VAL A 581 15.66 3.93 -23.20
C VAL A 581 16.29 2.87 -24.11
N ASP A 582 17.60 2.65 -23.95
CA ASP A 582 18.34 1.54 -24.56
C ASP A 582 19.11 0.76 -23.49
N TYR A 583 18.62 -0.45 -23.19
CA TYR A 583 19.19 -1.32 -22.17
C TYR A 583 20.46 -2.06 -22.63
N SER A 584 20.86 -1.94 -23.90
CA SER A 584 22.17 -2.43 -24.35
C SER A 584 23.31 -1.50 -23.92
N PHE A 585 22.99 -0.28 -23.47
CA PHE A 585 23.96 0.79 -23.19
C PHE A 585 24.86 1.16 -24.38
N LYS A 586 24.49 0.72 -25.60
CA LYS A 586 25.25 1.04 -26.82
C LYS A 586 24.86 2.39 -27.39
N PHE A 587 23.61 2.83 -27.18
CA PHE A 587 23.08 4.13 -27.61
C PHE A 587 23.53 4.47 -29.03
N ALA A 588 23.07 3.72 -30.04
CA ALA A 588 23.58 3.80 -31.41
C ALA A 588 23.51 5.18 -32.11
N TRP A 589 22.91 6.18 -31.45
CA TRP A 589 22.80 7.57 -31.90
C TRP A 589 23.78 8.54 -31.19
N ILE A 590 24.59 8.03 -30.25
CA ILE A 590 25.72 8.70 -29.60
C ILE A 590 27.00 8.13 -30.22
#